data_AF-A0AAJ4KWW3-F1
#
_entry.id   AF-A0AAJ4KWW3-F1
#
_cell.length_a   1.000
_cell.length_b   1.000
_cell.length_c   1.000
_cell.angle_alpha   90.00
_cell.angle_beta   90.00
_cell.angle_gamma   90.00
#
_symmetry.space_group_name_H-M   'P 1'
#
loop_
_entity.id
_entity.type
_entity.pdbx_description
1 polymer ?
#
loop_
_entity_poly.entity_id
_entity_poly.type
_entity_poly.pdbx_seq_one_letter_code
_entity_poly.pdbx_strand_id
1 'polypeptide(L)'
;MSQSGYKVSDLVKAAGVSRQAYYKWLTHEPTVHDIQDQEILKLVKQLEAQHKHCVGYDKMTRLIKQERLSYTVNKKRVMGSVKYFV
;
A
#
# COMPACT_ATOMS: atom_id res chain seq x y z
N MET A 1 -7.40 -25.34 6.59
CA MET A 1 -6.85 -26.17 5.50
C MET A 1 -6.15 -25.25 4.49
N SER A 2 -4.83 -25.38 4.36
CA SER A 2 -4.01 -25.10 3.17
C SER A 2 -2.81 -26.07 3.29
N GLN A 3 -2.79 -27.23 2.61
CA GLN A 3 -2.63 -27.53 1.18
C GLN A 3 -1.24 -27.25 0.60
N SER A 4 -0.19 -27.61 1.34
CA SER A 4 1.12 -27.98 0.81
C SER A 4 1.90 -28.70 1.92
N GLY A 5 2.41 -29.91 1.69
CA GLY A 5 3.03 -30.77 2.70
C GLY A 5 4.36 -30.27 3.30
N TYR A 6 4.72 -29.00 3.08
CA TYR A 6 5.99 -28.41 3.53
C TYR A 6 5.84 -27.75 4.89
N LYS A 7 6.86 -27.91 5.74
CA LYS A 7 6.87 -27.25 7.05
C LYS A 7 7.17 -25.77 6.89
N VAL A 8 6.47 -24.93 7.66
CA VAL A 8 6.71 -23.47 7.73
C VAL A 8 8.18 -23.15 8.05
N SER A 9 8.87 -24.01 8.80
CA SER A 9 10.31 -23.89 9.07
C SER A 9 11.15 -23.86 7.80
N ASP A 10 10.82 -24.70 6.83
CA ASP A 10 11.61 -24.87 5.61
C ASP A 10 11.40 -23.69 4.67
N LEU A 11 10.14 -23.22 4.59
CA LEU A 11 9.77 -22.03 3.82
C LEU A 11 10.45 -20.77 4.37
N VAL A 12 10.41 -20.58 5.68
CA VAL A 12 11.00 -19.41 6.34
C VAL A 12 12.52 -19.42 6.25
N LYS A 13 13.14 -20.61 6.31
CA LYS A 13 14.58 -20.79 6.08
C LYS A 13 14.96 -20.46 4.63
N ALA A 14 14.17 -20.89 3.65
CA ALA A 14 14.39 -20.56 2.24
C ALA A 14 14.21 -19.05 1.96
N ALA A 15 13.25 -18.41 2.63
CA ALA A 15 12.98 -16.98 2.50
C ALA A 15 13.93 -16.07 3.31
N GLY A 16 14.83 -16.64 4.13
CA GLY A 16 15.78 -15.87 4.94
C GLY A 16 15.17 -15.05 6.07
N VAL A 17 13.93 -15.33 6.45
CA VAL A 17 13.21 -14.66 7.54
C VAL A 17 13.26 -15.51 8.82
N SER A 18 12.96 -14.91 9.97
CA SER A 18 12.81 -15.70 11.20
C SER A 18 11.39 -16.27 11.30
N ARG A 19 11.25 -17.46 11.92
CA ARG A 19 9.93 -18.08 12.16
C ARG A 19 9.02 -17.17 12.97
N GLN A 20 9.58 -16.43 13.92
CA GLN A 20 8.83 -15.47 14.73
C GLN A 20 8.33 -14.29 13.90
N ALA A 21 9.16 -13.75 12.99
CA ALA A 21 8.74 -12.67 12.09
C ALA A 21 7.58 -13.12 11.18
N TYR A 22 7.61 -14.35 10.67
CA TYR A 22 6.52 -14.91 9.88
C TYR A 22 5.18 -14.89 10.61
N TYR A 23 5.14 -15.43 11.84
CA TYR A 23 3.88 -15.45 12.60
C TYR A 23 3.46 -14.05 13.05
N LYS A 24 4.41 -13.16 13.40
CA LYS A 24 4.10 -11.76 13.69
C LYS A 24 3.43 -11.07 12.51
N TRP A 25 3.96 -11.28 11.30
CA TRP A 25 3.37 -10.75 10.08
C TRP A 25 2.00 -11.37 9.78
N LEU A 26 1.85 -12.69 10.00
CA LEU A 26 0.60 -13.41 9.79
C LEU A 26 -0.54 -12.89 10.67
N THR A 27 -0.24 -12.51 11.90
CA THR A 27 -1.21 -11.95 12.87
C THR A 27 -1.24 -10.42 12.86
N HIS A 28 -0.49 -9.76 11.98
CA HIS A 28 -0.39 -8.30 12.00
C HIS A 28 -1.68 -7.68 11.45
N GLU A 29 -2.41 -6.99 12.33
CA GLU A 29 -3.54 -6.19 11.92
C GLU A 29 -3.07 -4.84 11.35
N PRO A 30 -3.59 -4.42 10.19
CA PRO A 30 -3.20 -3.15 9.60
C PRO A 30 -3.58 -1.99 10.54
N THR A 31 -2.66 -1.06 10.72
CA THR A 31 -2.93 0.14 11.50
C THR A 31 -3.89 1.06 10.74
N VAL A 32 -4.50 2.02 11.44
CA VAL A 32 -5.33 3.06 10.81
C VAL A 32 -4.55 3.80 9.71
N HIS A 33 -3.24 4.02 9.91
CA HIS A 33 -2.38 4.64 8.92
C HIS A 33 -2.18 3.76 7.69
N ASP A 34 -1.97 2.45 7.87
CA ASP A 34 -1.84 1.50 6.76
C ASP A 34 -3.11 1.46 5.92
N ILE A 35 -4.27 1.48 6.57
CA ILE A 35 -5.58 1.51 5.89
C ILE A 35 -5.70 2.79 5.05
N GLN A 36 -5.40 3.96 5.64
CA GLN A 36 -5.41 5.23 4.92
C GLN A 36 -4.42 5.25 3.75
N ASP A 37 -3.22 4.69 3.92
CA ASP A 37 -2.23 4.62 2.84
C ASP A 37 -2.73 3.72 1.69
N GLN A 38 -3.39 2.61 2.01
CA GLN A 38 -4.02 1.76 0.99
C GLN A 38 -5.16 2.48 0.25
N GLU A 39 -5.98 3.27 0.96
CA GLU A 39 -7.02 4.09 0.34
C GLU A 39 -6.43 5.16 -0.59
N ILE A 40 -5.40 5.87 -0.14
CA ILE A 40 -4.69 6.86 -0.98
C ILE A 40 -4.12 6.18 -2.22
N LEU A 41 -3.49 5.01 -2.08
CA LEU A 41 -2.95 4.26 -3.22
C LEU A 41 -4.03 3.84 -4.21
N LYS A 42 -5.20 3.40 -3.73
CA LYS A 42 -6.34 3.08 -4.60
C LYS A 42 -6.83 4.31 -5.36
N LEU A 43 -6.95 5.44 -4.67
CA LEU A 43 -7.39 6.69 -5.26
C LEU A 43 -6.41 7.19 -6.33
N VAL A 44 -5.11 7.15 -6.04
CA VAL A 44 -4.05 7.51 -7.00
C VAL A 44 -4.16 6.65 -8.27
N LYS A 45 -4.33 5.33 -8.13
CA LYS A 45 -4.50 4.43 -9.28
C LYS A 45 -5.74 4.75 -10.11
N GLN A 46 -6.86 5.08 -9.47
CA GLN A 46 -8.09 5.46 -10.16
C GLN A 46 -7.90 6.77 -10.94
N LEU A 47 -7.30 7.78 -10.32
CA LEU A 47 -7.02 9.07 -10.96
C LEU A 47 -6.04 8.93 -12.12
N GLU A 48 -4.99 8.11 -11.98
CA GLU A 48 -4.05 7.84 -13.07
C GLU A 48 -4.75 7.15 -14.25
N ALA A 49 -5.57 6.14 -13.99
CA ALA A 49 -6.31 5.43 -15.04
C ALA A 49 -7.30 6.37 -15.77
N GLN A 50 -8.03 7.23 -15.03
CA GLN A 50 -8.94 8.22 -15.60
C GLN A 50 -8.24 9.23 -16.52
N HIS A 51 -7.01 9.59 -16.19
CA HIS A 51 -6.24 10.62 -16.88
C HIS A 51 -5.13 10.05 -17.78
N LYS A 52 -5.20 8.75 -18.13
CA LYS A 52 -4.26 8.07 -19.04
C LYS A 52 -2.79 8.23 -18.64
N HIS A 53 -2.50 8.14 -17.33
CA HIS A 53 -1.15 8.31 -16.76
C HIS A 53 -0.47 9.67 -17.00
N CYS A 54 -1.23 10.70 -17.42
CA CYS A 54 -0.71 12.05 -17.64
C CYS A 54 -0.80 12.96 -16.39
N VAL A 55 -0.82 12.37 -15.19
CA VAL A 55 -1.02 13.09 -13.92
C VAL A 55 0.28 13.19 -13.16
N GLY A 56 0.95 14.34 -13.26
CA GLY A 56 2.07 14.67 -12.40
C GLY A 56 1.64 14.92 -10.94
N TYR A 57 2.63 14.97 -10.05
CA TYR A 57 2.44 15.09 -8.59
C TYR A 57 1.53 16.25 -8.14
N ASP A 58 1.71 17.46 -8.69
CA ASP A 58 0.91 18.62 -8.28
C ASP A 58 -0.56 18.46 -8.69
N LYS A 59 -0.79 17.92 -9.89
CA LYS A 59 -2.14 17.62 -10.38
C LYS A 59 -2.79 16.53 -9.53
N MET A 60 -2.04 15.48 -9.18
CA MET A 60 -2.51 14.41 -8.28
C MET A 60 -2.91 14.96 -6.91
N THR A 61 -2.08 15.81 -6.32
CA THR A 61 -2.38 16.44 -5.02
C THR A 61 -3.65 17.28 -5.07
N ARG A 62 -3.89 18.00 -6.18
CA ARG A 62 -5.11 18.80 -6.36
C ARG A 62 -6.36 17.92 -6.46
N LEU A 63 -6.28 16.84 -7.23
CA LEU A 63 -7.39 15.89 -7.43
C LEU A 63 -7.75 15.18 -6.12
N ILE A 64 -6.77 14.70 -5.36
CA ILE A 64 -7.00 14.06 -4.05
C ILE A 64 -7.68 15.03 -3.07
N LYS A 65 -7.29 16.30 -3.07
CA LYS A 65 -7.98 17.33 -2.25
C LYS A 65 -9.43 17.57 -2.67
N GLN A 66 -9.74 17.37 -3.95
CA GLN A 66 -11.09 17.54 -4.49
C GLN A 66 -12.03 16.38 -4.12
N GLU A 67 -11.48 15.18 -3.91
CA GLU A 67 -12.23 13.97 -3.55
C GLU A 67 -12.77 13.95 -2.11
N ARG A 68 -12.58 15.04 -1.34
CA ARG A 68 -13.18 15.24 0.00
C ARG A 68 -13.07 14.02 0.93
N LEU A 69 -11.86 13.46 1.04
CA LEU A 69 -11.56 12.41 2.00
C LEU A 69 -11.89 12.86 3.44
N SER A 70 -12.23 11.90 4.30
CA SER A 70 -12.56 12.14 5.72
C SER A 70 -11.36 12.62 6.56
N TYR A 71 -10.15 12.58 5.99
CA TYR A 71 -8.90 12.99 6.63
C TYR A 71 -8.06 13.86 5.69
N THR A 72 -7.21 14.70 6.30
CA THR A 72 -6.29 15.56 5.55
C THR A 72 -5.07 14.76 5.11
N VAL A 73 -4.83 14.70 3.80
CA VAL A 73 -3.66 14.05 3.23
C VAL A 73 -2.50 15.05 3.10
N ASN A 74 -1.37 14.74 3.72
CA ASN A 74 -0.14 15.54 3.58
C ASN A 74 0.49 15.32 2.20
N LYS A 75 1.04 16.38 1.61
CA LYS A 75 1.81 16.36 0.35
C LYS A 75 2.85 15.24 0.29
N LYS A 76 3.58 15.00 1.39
CA LYS A 76 4.60 13.92 1.46
C LYS A 76 4.01 12.52 1.21
N ARG A 77 2.78 12.24 1.67
CA ARG A 77 2.13 10.93 1.49
C ARG A 77 1.75 10.72 0.02
N VAL A 78 1.18 11.74 -0.63
CA VAL A 78 0.88 11.70 -2.06
C VAL A 78 2.15 11.51 -2.89
N MET A 79 3.23 12.20 -2.53
CA MET A 79 4.52 12.08 -3.23
C MET A 79 5.09 10.66 -3.13
N GLY A 80 5.04 10.08 -1.93
CA GLY A 80 5.45 8.70 -1.69
C GLY A 80 4.68 7.72 -2.58
N SER A 81 3.35 7.85 -2.63
CA SER A 81 2.49 6.99 -3.46
C SER A 81 2.77 7.17 -4.95
N VAL A 82 2.85 8.41 -5.46
CA VAL A 82 3.06 8.71 -6.89
C VAL A 82 4.44 8.28 -7.38
N LYS A 83 5.48 8.32 -6.53
CA LYS A 83 6.84 7.92 -6.91
C LYS A 83 6.94 6.46 -7.40
N TYR A 84 6.04 5.57 -6.95
CA TYR A 84 6.03 4.18 -7.40
C TYR A 84 5.41 3.97 -8.79
N PHE A 85 4.89 5.02 -9.43
CA PHE A 85 4.20 4.96 -10.72
C PHE A 85 4.94 5.70 -11.86
N VAL A 86 6.00 6.45 -11.55
CA VAL A 86 6.87 7.16 -12.52
C VAL A 86 8.12 6.34 -12.81
#